data_AF-A0A3B9GA62-F1
#
_entry.id   AF-A0A3B9GA62-F1
#
_cell.length_a   1.000
_cell.length_b   1.000
_cell.length_c   1.000
_cell.angle_alpha   90.00
_cell.angle_beta   90.00
_cell.angle_gamma   90.00
#
_symmetry.space_group_name_H-M   'P 1'
#
loop_
_entity.id
_entity.type
_entity.pdbx_description
1 polymer ?
#
loop_
_entity_poly.entity_id
_entity_poly.type
_entity_poly.pdbx_seq_one_letter_code
_entity_poly.pdbx_strand_id
1 'polypeptide(L)'
;MLIKGMRLWFPLVLATVLSMSAQVNDPNVRDFYARGEEHFFAGRIDESIRNWNLEIVAQPFREPYHWQRGLAFYYAGEFEKGVKQFELHQKVNRNDVENAAWHFLCVVRAKGGSVKKARKALIPIAGDSRVPMKEVHDLFAGKGTAQDVLDAASKNAEG
;
A
#
# COMPACT_ATOMS: atom_id res chain seq x y z
N MET A 1 -7.89 39.28 60.85
CA MET A 1 -7.98 40.23 59.72
C MET A 1 -8.02 39.42 58.44
N LEU A 2 -9.16 39.46 57.73
CA LEU A 2 -9.49 38.69 56.53
C LEU A 2 -8.77 39.21 55.29
N ILE A 3 -8.14 38.34 54.50
CA ILE A 3 -7.98 38.48 53.04
C ILE A 3 -7.98 37.04 52.46
N LYS A 4 -9.13 36.46 52.11
CA LYS A 4 -9.82 36.48 50.80
C LYS A 4 -8.93 36.12 49.60
N GLY A 5 -9.28 35.04 48.91
CA GLY A 5 -9.26 35.03 47.45
C GLY A 5 -8.35 34.04 46.74
N MET A 6 -8.57 32.74 46.95
CA MET A 6 -8.20 31.71 45.99
C MET A 6 -9.07 31.89 44.74
N ARG A 7 -8.45 32.09 43.56
CA ARG A 7 -9.17 32.05 42.28
C ARG A 7 -8.27 31.44 41.21
N LEU A 8 -8.25 30.11 41.19
CA LEU A 8 -7.73 29.31 40.09
C LEU A 8 -8.60 29.60 38.86
N TRP A 9 -8.01 30.20 37.83
CA TRP A 9 -8.65 30.38 36.54
C TRP A 9 -8.20 29.23 35.64
N PHE A 10 -8.97 28.14 35.61
CA PHE A 10 -8.85 27.11 34.59
C PHE A 10 -9.77 27.51 33.44
N PRO A 11 -9.25 27.92 32.26
CA PRO A 11 -10.10 28.01 31.08
C PRO A 11 -10.44 26.58 30.64
N LEU A 12 -11.72 26.24 30.76
CA LEU A 12 -12.33 25.05 30.19
C LEU A 12 -12.26 25.18 28.67
N VAL A 13 -11.18 24.71 28.04
CA VAL A 13 -11.15 24.54 26.58
C VAL A 13 -12.00 23.31 26.29
N LEU A 14 -13.28 23.55 26.04
CA LEU A 14 -14.19 22.56 25.50
C LEU A 14 -13.73 22.25 24.07
N ALA A 15 -12.81 21.29 23.94
CA ALA A 15 -12.45 20.74 22.64
C ALA A 15 -13.68 20.01 22.10
N THR A 16 -14.49 20.72 21.32
CA THR A 16 -15.53 20.10 20.51
C THR A 16 -14.82 19.23 19.48
N VAL A 17 -14.71 17.94 19.79
CA VAL A 17 -14.45 16.92 18.77
C VAL A 17 -15.71 16.90 17.92
N LEU A 18 -15.75 17.73 16.89
CA LEU A 18 -16.67 17.52 15.79
C LEU A 18 -16.23 16.21 15.15
N SER A 19 -16.89 15.12 15.57
CA SER A 19 -16.87 13.86 14.83
C SER A 19 -17.33 14.19 13.42
N MET A 20 -16.39 14.38 12.49
CA MET A 20 -16.65 14.28 11.05
C MET A 20 -16.91 12.82 10.70
N SER A 21 -17.89 12.20 11.35
CA SER A 21 -18.73 11.21 10.68
C SER A 21 -19.78 11.98 9.90
N ALA A 22 -19.33 12.85 8.98
CA ALA A 22 -20.13 13.14 7.81
C ALA A 22 -20.20 11.81 7.08
N GLN A 23 -21.26 11.05 7.37
CA GLN A 23 -21.60 9.88 6.60
C GLN A 23 -21.79 10.38 5.18
N VAL A 24 -20.75 10.21 4.37
CA VAL A 24 -20.75 10.57 2.96
C VAL A 24 -21.77 9.63 2.30
N ASN A 25 -23.04 10.00 2.35
CA ASN A 25 -24.07 9.46 1.48
C ASN A 25 -23.98 10.18 0.13
N ASP A 26 -22.79 10.16 -0.47
CA ASP A 26 -22.63 10.48 -1.88
C ASP A 26 -22.81 9.16 -2.65
N PRO A 27 -23.80 9.04 -3.55
CA PRO A 27 -23.92 7.86 -4.41
C PRO A 27 -22.65 7.61 -5.26
N ASN A 28 -21.73 8.60 -5.40
CA ASN A 28 -20.39 8.44 -5.97
C ASN A 28 -19.37 7.75 -5.06
N VAL A 29 -19.67 7.47 -3.79
CA VAL A 29 -18.78 6.67 -2.92
C VAL A 29 -18.53 5.28 -3.52
N ARG A 30 -19.47 4.80 -4.36
CA ARG A 30 -19.31 3.55 -5.12
C ARG A 30 -18.28 3.63 -6.26
N ASP A 31 -17.79 4.82 -6.60
CA ASP A 31 -16.94 5.09 -7.77
C ASP A 31 -15.51 5.52 -7.41
N PHE A 32 -15.17 5.68 -6.12
CA PHE A 32 -13.82 6.08 -5.72
C PHE A 32 -12.73 5.09 -6.18
N TYR A 33 -13.01 3.79 -6.17
CA TYR A 33 -12.08 2.77 -6.67
C TYR A 33 -11.73 3.02 -8.14
N ALA A 34 -12.76 3.10 -8.99
CA ALA A 34 -12.62 3.23 -10.43
C ALA A 34 -12.02 4.59 -10.82
N ARG A 35 -12.37 5.68 -10.14
CA ARG A 35 -11.69 6.98 -10.32
C ARG A 35 -10.22 6.90 -9.94
N GLY A 36 -9.89 6.20 -8.85
CA GLY A 36 -8.51 5.95 -8.46
C GLY A 36 -7.73 5.25 -9.56
N GLU A 37 -8.30 4.20 -10.15
CA GLU A 37 -7.71 3.50 -11.31
C GLU A 37 -7.57 4.40 -12.53
N GLU A 38 -8.62 5.14 -12.91
CA GLU A 38 -8.58 6.06 -14.05
C GLU A 38 -7.46 7.09 -13.89
N HIS A 39 -7.36 7.69 -12.71
CA HIS A 39 -6.29 8.62 -12.37
C HIS A 39 -4.91 7.96 -12.45
N PHE A 40 -4.77 6.74 -11.93
CA PHE A 40 -3.52 6.00 -11.96
C PHE A 40 -3.05 5.73 -13.39
N PHE A 41 -3.94 5.22 -14.26
CA PHE A 41 -3.62 4.96 -15.67
C PHE A 41 -3.34 6.24 -16.46
N ALA A 42 -3.91 7.37 -16.05
CA ALA A 42 -3.60 8.67 -16.64
C ALA A 42 -2.35 9.35 -16.04
N GLY A 43 -1.59 8.66 -15.17
CA GLY A 43 -0.40 9.20 -14.52
C GLY A 43 -0.66 10.27 -13.46
N ARG A 44 -1.93 10.47 -13.07
CA ARG A 44 -2.37 11.40 -12.03
C ARG A 44 -2.26 10.72 -10.65
N ILE A 45 -1.03 10.54 -10.19
CA ILE A 45 -0.73 9.69 -9.03
C ILE A 45 -1.35 10.22 -7.74
N ASP A 46 -1.24 11.52 -7.46
CA ASP A 46 -1.81 12.09 -6.23
C ASP A 46 -3.35 11.97 -6.21
N GLU A 47 -4.00 12.18 -7.36
CA GLU A 47 -5.45 11.99 -7.53
C GLU A 47 -5.86 10.53 -7.26
N SER A 48 -5.07 9.56 -7.72
CA SER A 48 -5.37 8.13 -7.50
C SER A 48 -5.33 7.77 -6.01
N ILE A 49 -4.28 8.19 -5.30
CA ILE A 49 -4.13 8.00 -3.86
C ILE A 49 -5.29 8.67 -3.11
N ARG A 50 -5.65 9.90 -3.47
CA ARG A 50 -6.76 10.62 -2.83
C ARG A 50 -8.08 9.86 -2.95
N ASN A 51 -8.42 9.36 -4.14
CA ASN A 51 -9.67 8.62 -4.34
C ASN A 51 -9.70 7.31 -3.56
N TRP A 52 -8.63 6.50 -3.59
CA TRP A 52 -8.58 5.29 -2.78
C TRP A 52 -8.57 5.57 -1.27
N ASN A 53 -7.98 6.67 -0.81
CA ASN A 53 -8.08 7.09 0.59
C ASN A 53 -9.52 7.43 0.99
N LEU A 54 -10.27 8.13 0.13
CA LEU A 54 -11.69 8.43 0.37
C LEU A 54 -12.53 7.15 0.46
N GLU A 55 -12.26 6.17 -0.39
CA GLU A 55 -12.90 4.86 -0.34
C GLU A 55 -12.63 4.15 0.99
N ILE A 56 -11.39 4.17 1.46
CA ILE A 56 -10.99 3.52 2.72
C ILE A 56 -11.59 4.23 3.93
N VAL A 57 -11.73 5.56 3.90
CA VAL A 57 -12.49 6.28 4.94
C VAL A 57 -13.95 5.84 4.96
N ALA A 58 -14.58 5.69 3.80
CA ALA A 58 -15.96 5.24 3.70
C ALA A 58 -16.14 3.75 4.05
N GLN A 59 -15.17 2.91 3.68
CA GLN A 59 -15.21 1.45 3.81
C GLN A 59 -13.84 0.90 4.23
N PRO A 60 -13.49 0.99 5.53
CA PRO A 60 -12.16 0.62 6.01
C PRO A 60 -11.74 -0.82 5.72
N PHE A 61 -12.71 -1.74 5.64
CA PHE A 61 -12.45 -3.15 5.32
C PHE A 61 -11.88 -3.37 3.90
N ARG A 62 -12.00 -2.38 2.99
CA ARG A 62 -11.44 -2.44 1.64
C ARG A 62 -9.94 -2.18 1.60
N GLU A 63 -9.35 -1.58 2.63
CA GLU A 63 -7.94 -1.17 2.64
C GLU A 63 -6.95 -2.28 2.22
N PRO A 64 -7.07 -3.54 2.69
CA PRO A 64 -6.17 -4.61 2.26
C PRO A 64 -6.29 -4.97 0.78
N TYR A 65 -7.40 -4.62 0.12
CA TYR A 65 -7.64 -4.94 -1.29
C TYR A 65 -7.05 -3.88 -2.25
N HIS A 66 -6.53 -2.76 -1.74
CA HIS A 66 -5.92 -1.69 -2.54
C HIS A 66 -4.42 -1.92 -2.84
N TRP A 67 -4.09 -2.98 -3.56
CA TRP A 67 -2.71 -3.22 -4.00
C TRP A 67 -2.19 -2.11 -4.94
N GLN A 68 -3.05 -1.55 -5.80
CA GLN A 68 -2.72 -0.43 -6.70
C GLN A 68 -2.35 0.85 -5.93
N ARG A 69 -2.91 1.06 -4.73
CA ARG A 69 -2.50 2.18 -3.86
C ARG A 69 -1.04 2.04 -3.44
N GLY A 70 -0.54 0.80 -3.29
CA GLY A 70 0.87 0.52 -3.04
C GLY A 70 1.75 0.93 -4.22
N LEU A 71 1.30 0.68 -5.45
CA LEU A 71 1.98 1.15 -6.66
C LEU A 71 2.00 2.67 -6.74
N ALA A 72 0.87 3.31 -6.47
CA ALA A 72 0.80 4.77 -6.49
C ALA A 72 1.71 5.39 -5.43
N PHE A 73 1.80 4.81 -4.23
CA PHE A 73 2.80 5.24 -3.24
C PHE A 73 4.23 5.10 -3.75
N TYR A 74 4.56 4.03 -4.49
CA TYR A 74 5.88 3.90 -5.10
C TYR A 74 6.16 5.03 -6.11
N TYR A 75 5.22 5.31 -7.02
CA TYR A 75 5.38 6.37 -8.01
C TYR A 75 5.38 7.78 -7.40
N ALA A 76 4.71 7.99 -6.28
CA ALA A 76 4.76 9.22 -5.50
C ALA A 76 6.05 9.38 -4.66
N GLY A 77 6.93 8.36 -4.63
CA GLY A 77 8.12 8.35 -3.78
C GLY A 77 7.83 8.12 -2.29
N GLU A 78 6.60 7.75 -1.93
CA GLU A 78 6.14 7.47 -0.57
C GLU A 78 6.41 6.00 -0.18
N PHE A 79 7.65 5.56 -0.33
CA PHE A 79 8.04 4.15 -0.27
C PHE A 79 7.65 3.46 1.05
N GLU A 80 7.76 4.15 2.19
CA GLU A 80 7.36 3.59 3.49
C GLU A 80 5.85 3.31 3.58
N LYS A 81 5.01 4.09 2.88
CA LYS A 81 3.58 3.80 2.79
C LYS A 81 3.33 2.62 1.83
N GLY A 82 4.08 2.55 0.73
CA GLY A 82 4.08 1.40 -0.18
C GLY A 82 4.41 0.08 0.52
N VAL A 83 5.48 0.05 1.34
CA VAL A 83 5.85 -1.13 2.16
C VAL A 83 4.65 -1.60 2.99
N LYS A 84 4.04 -0.69 3.76
CA LYS A 84 2.89 -1.01 4.62
C LYS A 84 1.69 -1.51 3.83
N GLN A 85 1.41 -0.92 2.67
CA GLN A 85 0.28 -1.32 1.84
C GLN A 85 0.44 -2.74 1.29
N PHE A 86 1.63 -3.11 0.81
CA PHE A 86 1.88 -4.47 0.30
C PHE A 86 1.92 -5.52 1.42
N GLU A 87 2.43 -5.17 2.60
CA GLU A 87 2.33 -6.05 3.79
C GLU A 87 0.88 -6.26 4.23
N LEU A 88 0.03 -5.24 4.08
CA LEU A 88 -1.39 -5.37 4.34
C LEU A 88 -2.09 -6.22 3.29
N HIS A 89 -1.80 -6.01 2.00
CA HIS A 89 -2.37 -6.77 0.90
C HIS A 89 -2.04 -8.26 0.97
N GLN A 90 -0.82 -8.59 1.40
CA GLN A 90 -0.39 -9.98 1.59
C GLN A 90 -1.33 -10.79 2.49
N LYS A 91 -2.07 -10.14 3.41
CA LYS A 91 -3.01 -10.83 4.30
C LYS A 91 -4.25 -11.38 3.58
N VAL A 92 -4.64 -10.77 2.45
CA VAL A 92 -5.82 -11.16 1.66
C VAL A 92 -5.45 -11.85 0.35
N ASN A 93 -4.21 -11.68 -0.12
CA ASN A 93 -3.69 -12.35 -1.31
C ASN A 93 -2.26 -12.85 -1.05
N ARG A 94 -2.13 -14.13 -0.67
CA ARG A 94 -0.85 -14.68 -0.20
C ARG A 94 0.08 -15.20 -1.29
N ASN A 95 -0.46 -15.38 -2.50
CA ASN A 95 0.22 -16.10 -3.58
C ASN A 95 0.77 -15.14 -4.64
N ASP A 96 0.63 -13.83 -4.45
CA ASP A 96 0.97 -12.82 -5.45
C ASP A 96 2.47 -12.48 -5.43
N VAL A 97 3.20 -12.98 -6.44
CA VAL A 97 4.63 -12.69 -6.59
C VAL A 97 4.87 -11.21 -6.92
N GLU A 98 3.99 -10.57 -7.66
CA GLU A 98 4.08 -9.15 -7.99
C GLU A 98 3.96 -8.29 -6.73
N ASN A 99 3.09 -8.65 -5.77
CA ASN A 99 3.02 -8.01 -4.45
C ASN A 99 4.38 -8.07 -3.72
N ALA A 100 5.02 -9.24 -3.70
CA ALA A 100 6.35 -9.41 -3.10
C ALA A 100 7.43 -8.60 -3.83
N ALA A 101 7.38 -8.55 -5.16
CA ALA A 101 8.31 -7.78 -5.97
C ALA A 101 8.17 -6.27 -5.74
N TRP A 102 6.94 -5.74 -5.72
CA TRP A 102 6.71 -4.31 -5.45
C TRP A 102 7.03 -3.92 -4.00
N HIS A 103 6.72 -4.78 -3.03
CA HIS A 103 7.18 -4.61 -1.65
C HIS A 103 8.71 -4.50 -1.59
N PHE A 104 9.42 -5.41 -2.25
CA PHE A 104 10.88 -5.39 -2.32
C PHE A 104 11.40 -4.05 -2.88
N LEU A 105 10.82 -3.56 -3.99
CA LEU A 105 11.22 -2.31 -4.60
C LEU A 105 11.00 -1.11 -3.66
N CYS A 106 9.88 -1.08 -2.93
CA CYS A 106 9.62 -0.09 -1.89
C CYS A 106 10.69 -0.17 -0.77
N VAL A 107 11.01 -1.36 -0.27
CA VAL A 107 12.03 -1.54 0.78
C VAL A 107 13.41 -1.05 0.33
N VAL A 108 13.78 -1.26 -0.93
CA VAL A 108 15.05 -0.75 -1.49
C VAL A 108 15.08 0.78 -1.50
N ARG A 109 13.97 1.41 -1.88
CA ARG A 109 13.89 2.87 -2.08
C ARG A 109 13.57 3.67 -0.81
N ALA A 110 12.99 3.04 0.20
CA ALA A 110 12.73 3.65 1.51
C ALA A 110 14.01 4.17 2.17
N LYS A 111 13.87 5.05 3.17
CA LYS A 111 15.00 5.67 3.86
C LYS A 111 15.93 4.62 4.48
N GLY A 112 17.19 4.62 4.02
CA GLY A 112 18.19 3.63 4.44
C GLY A 112 17.92 2.21 3.93
N GLY A 113 17.06 2.07 2.91
CA GLY A 113 16.79 0.84 2.18
C GLY A 113 18.02 0.30 1.45
N SER A 114 17.99 -1.00 1.14
CA SER A 114 19.01 -1.66 0.32
C SER A 114 18.50 -2.99 -0.20
N VAL A 115 19.11 -3.51 -1.27
CA VAL A 115 18.83 -4.86 -1.78
C VAL A 115 18.99 -5.92 -0.69
N LYS A 116 20.02 -5.81 0.16
CA LYS A 116 20.23 -6.73 1.29
C LYS A 116 19.05 -6.72 2.27
N LYS A 117 18.54 -5.52 2.61
CA LYS A 117 17.38 -5.39 3.51
C LYS A 117 16.11 -5.92 2.84
N ALA A 118 15.90 -5.60 1.57
CA ALA A 118 14.75 -6.06 0.81
C ALA A 118 14.74 -7.59 0.64
N ARG A 119 15.89 -8.23 0.39
CA ARG A 119 16.00 -9.71 0.39
C ARG A 119 15.66 -10.33 1.74
N LYS A 120 16.11 -9.72 2.84
CA LYS A 120 15.79 -10.20 4.19
C LYS A 120 14.29 -10.04 4.51
N ALA A 121 13.66 -9.00 3.97
CA ALA A 121 12.25 -8.70 4.15
C ALA A 121 11.36 -9.26 3.03
N LEU A 122 11.90 -10.05 2.10
CA LEU A 122 11.17 -10.55 0.95
C LEU A 122 9.98 -11.37 1.43
N ILE A 123 8.78 -10.98 0.99
CA ILE A 123 7.56 -11.67 1.33
C ILE A 123 7.63 -13.10 0.78
N PRO A 124 7.47 -14.13 1.64
CA PRO A 124 7.45 -15.51 1.17
C PRO A 124 6.14 -15.77 0.41
N ILE A 125 6.28 -16.37 -0.77
CA ILE A 125 5.15 -16.75 -1.62
C ILE A 125 5.09 -18.27 -1.72
N ALA A 126 3.88 -18.81 -1.59
CA ALA A 126 3.61 -20.23 -1.78
C ALA A 126 2.44 -20.38 -2.75
N GLY A 127 2.63 -21.15 -3.83
CA GLY A 127 1.53 -21.58 -4.68
C GLY A 127 1.09 -20.59 -5.76
N ASP A 128 1.95 -19.68 -6.21
CA ASP A 128 1.76 -19.06 -7.53
C ASP A 128 2.15 -20.06 -8.61
N SER A 129 1.16 -20.58 -9.35
CA SER A 129 1.39 -21.55 -10.42
C SER A 129 1.65 -20.91 -11.77
N ARG A 130 1.51 -19.57 -11.89
CA ARG A 130 1.75 -18.87 -13.14
C ARG A 130 3.24 -18.93 -13.47
N VAL A 131 3.57 -19.19 -14.71
CA VAL A 131 4.95 -19.10 -15.20
C VAL A 131 5.17 -17.68 -15.74
N PRO A 132 6.29 -17.00 -15.44
CA PRO A 132 7.48 -17.48 -14.71
C PRO A 132 7.54 -17.01 -13.24
N MET A 133 6.43 -17.00 -12.50
CA MET A 133 6.36 -16.32 -11.19
C MET A 133 7.29 -16.93 -10.14
N LYS A 134 7.52 -18.25 -10.17
CA LYS A 134 8.51 -18.89 -9.31
C LYS A 134 9.91 -18.33 -9.56
N GLU A 135 10.33 -18.25 -10.82
CA GLU A 135 11.65 -17.75 -11.22
C GLU A 135 11.80 -16.26 -10.89
N VAL A 136 10.73 -15.47 -11.06
CA VAL A 136 10.71 -14.07 -10.66
C VAL A 136 10.95 -13.95 -9.15
N HIS A 137 10.25 -14.74 -8.33
CA HIS A 137 10.48 -14.72 -6.88
C HIS A 137 11.91 -15.12 -6.51
N ASP A 138 12.45 -16.17 -7.14
CA ASP A 138 13.83 -16.65 -6.93
C ASP A 138 14.87 -15.59 -7.34
N LEU A 139 14.64 -14.84 -8.42
CA LEU A 139 15.48 -13.71 -8.83
C LEU A 139 15.55 -12.65 -7.72
N PHE A 140 14.40 -12.22 -7.19
CA PHE A 140 14.36 -11.25 -6.10
C PHE A 140 14.96 -11.79 -4.80
N ALA A 141 14.80 -13.09 -4.52
CA ALA A 141 15.45 -13.78 -3.41
C ALA A 141 16.97 -13.90 -3.55
N GLY A 142 17.50 -13.68 -4.77
CA GLY A 142 18.91 -13.90 -5.07
C GLY A 142 19.31 -15.37 -5.21
N LYS A 143 18.34 -16.23 -5.52
CA LYS A 143 18.49 -17.67 -5.75
C LYS A 143 18.39 -18.05 -7.23
N GLY A 144 17.97 -17.11 -8.08
CA GLY A 144 17.87 -17.27 -9.53
C GLY A 144 18.44 -16.05 -10.27
N THR A 145 18.42 -16.15 -11.58
CA THR A 145 18.95 -15.16 -12.52
C THR A 145 17.85 -14.63 -13.44
N ALA A 146 18.11 -13.50 -14.11
CA ALA A 146 17.19 -12.99 -15.12
C ALA A 146 17.03 -13.97 -16.29
N GLN A 147 18.06 -14.74 -16.61
CA GLN A 147 17.99 -15.75 -17.67
C GLN A 147 17.03 -16.88 -17.29
N ASP A 148 17.03 -17.34 -16.03
CA ASP A 148 16.08 -18.37 -15.59
C ASP A 148 14.62 -17.92 -15.80
N VAL A 149 14.33 -16.65 -15.53
CA VAL A 149 13.00 -16.05 -15.78
C VAL A 149 12.65 -16.08 -17.27
N LEU A 150 13.57 -15.64 -18.12
CA LEU A 150 13.38 -15.57 -19.57
C LEU A 150 13.22 -16.97 -20.19
N ASP A 151 14.02 -17.94 -19.74
CA ASP A 151 13.95 -19.33 -20.20
C ASP A 151 12.61 -19.98 -19.82
N ALA A 152 12.14 -19.76 -18.59
CA ALA A 152 10.85 -20.26 -18.14
C ALA A 152 9.69 -19.61 -18.92
N ALA A 153 9.74 -18.29 -19.13
CA ALA A 153 8.73 -17.58 -19.90
C ALA A 153 8.66 -18.04 -21.36
N SER A 154 9.81 -18.28 -21.99
CA SER A 154 9.90 -18.64 -23.41
C SER A 154 9.39 -20.06 -23.69
N LYS A 155 9.70 -21.04 -22.82
CA LYS A 155 9.22 -22.43 -22.96
C LYS A 155 7.70 -22.54 -22.96
N ASN A 156 7.01 -21.64 -22.26
CA ASN A 156 5.55 -21.62 -22.20
C ASN A 156 4.90 -20.88 -23.37
N ALA A 157 5.65 -20.13 -24.17
CA ALA A 157 5.14 -19.45 -25.36
C ALA A 157 5.10 -20.36 -26.60
N GLU A 158 5.76 -21.52 -26.54
CA GLU A 158 5.86 -22.49 -27.64
C GLU A 158 4.85 -23.64 -27.53
N GLY A 159 3.89 -23.58 -26.58
CA GLY A 159 2.79 -24.54 -26.41
C GLY A 159 1.42 -23.95 -26.70
#